data_AF-A0A537RAT9-F1
#
_entry.id   AF-A0A537RAT9-F1
#
_cell.length_a   1.000
_cell.length_b   1.000
_cell.length_c   1.000
_cell.angle_alpha   90.00
_cell.angle_beta   90.00
_cell.angle_gamma   90.00
#
_symmetry.space_group_name_H-M   'P 1'
#
loop_
_entity.id
_entity.type
_entity.pdbx_description
1 polymer ?
#
loop_
_entity_poly.entity_id
_entity_poly.type
_entity_poly.pdbx_seq_one_letter_code
_entity_poly.pdbx_strand_id
1 'polypeptide(L)' 'LHRDDAPFKKVVDEAMIATYRSGAINAIYDKWFLKPIPPKGLNLNVPMSDAFKKVIANPTDSGDPAVY' A
#
# COMPACT_ATOMS: atom_id res chain seq x y z
N LEU A 1 11.19 9.08 -11.47
CA LEU A 1 11.26 10.01 -10.34
C LEU A 1 12.72 10.14 -9.92
N HIS A 2 13.27 11.35 -9.81
CA HIS A 2 14.64 11.53 -9.35
C HIS A 2 14.75 11.08 -7.89
N ARG A 3 15.80 10.31 -7.57
CA ARG A 3 16.02 9.74 -6.23
C ARG A 3 16.14 10.82 -5.14
N ASP A 4 16.50 12.05 -5.52
CA ASP A 4 16.79 13.14 -4.60
C ASP A 4 15.69 14.23 -4.56
N ASP A 5 14.50 13.94 -5.08
CA ASP A 5 13.36 14.88 -5.03
C ASP A 5 12.60 14.78 -3.70
N ALA A 6 13.20 15.36 -2.65
CA ALA A 6 12.64 15.36 -1.31
C ALA A 6 11.26 16.05 -1.21
N PRO A 7 11.00 17.20 -1.87
CA PRO A 7 9.67 17.80 -1.86
C PRO A 7 8.60 16.87 -2.44
N PHE A 8 8.87 16.22 -3.58
CA PHE A 8 7.91 15.29 -4.17
C PHE A 8 7.70 14.06 -3.27
N LYS A 9 8.77 13.50 -2.72
CA LYS A 9 8.66 12.36 -1.77
C LYS A 9 7.71 12.71 -0.62
N LYS A 10 7.88 13.88 0.00
CA LYS A 10 7.03 14.30 1.12
C LYS A 10 5.54 14.31 0.74
N VAL A 11 5.19 14.83 -0.44
CA VAL A 11 3.79 14.86 -0.92
C VAL A 11 3.23 13.44 -1.08
N VAL A 12 4.03 12.52 -1.64
CA VAL A 12 3.61 11.12 -1.79
C VAL A 12 3.45 10.44 -0.43
N ASP A 13 4.39 10.63 0.48
CA ASP A 13 4.34 10.04 1.82
C ASP A 13 3.07 10.49 2.57
N GLU A 14 2.77 11.79 2.54
CA GLU A 14 1.56 12.35 3.16
C GLU A 14 0.28 11.74 2.56
N ALA A 15 0.21 11.60 1.23
CA ALA A 15 -0.93 10.99 0.56
C ALA A 15 -1.10 9.50 0.89
N MET A 16 0.01 8.76 0.96
CA MET A 16 0.00 7.33 1.33
C MET A 16 -0.42 7.14 2.79
N ILE A 17 0.12 7.94 3.72
CA ILE A 17 -0.28 7.93 5.13
C ILE A 17 -1.77 8.22 5.28
N ALA A 18 -2.30 9.22 4.58
CA ALA A 18 -3.73 9.53 4.60
C ALA A 18 -4.59 8.36 4.07
N THR A 19 -4.12 7.70 3.00
CA THR A 19 -4.80 6.52 2.42
C THR A 19 -4.84 5.35 3.38
N TYR A 20 -3.76 5.11 4.13
CA TYR A 20 -3.70 4.06 5.15
C TYR A 20 -4.57 4.40 6.36
N ARG A 21 -4.44 5.61 6.92
CA ARG A 21 -5.18 6.03 8.12
C ARG A 21 -6.69 6.12 7.90
N SER A 22 -7.13 6.53 6.72
CA SER A 22 -8.55 6.56 6.36
C SER A 22 -9.16 5.17 6.16
N GLY A 23 -8.34 4.11 6.05
CA GLY A 23 -8.79 2.77 5.72
C GLY A 23 -9.13 2.57 4.24
N ALA A 24 -8.95 3.59 3.39
CA ALA A 24 -9.20 3.51 1.94
C ALA A 24 -8.38 2.38 1.28
N ILE A 25 -7.19 2.08 1.83
CA ILE A 25 -6.36 0.96 1.39
C ILE A 25 -7.09 -0.39 1.38
N ASN A 26 -8.03 -0.63 2.31
CA ASN A 26 -8.75 -1.90 2.38
C ASN A 26 -9.64 -2.12 1.14
N ALA A 27 -10.34 -1.07 0.71
CA ALA A 27 -11.17 -1.13 -0.50
C ALA A 27 -10.33 -1.24 -1.78
N ILE A 28 -9.17 -0.56 -1.81
CA ILE A 28 -8.21 -0.66 -2.91
C ILE A 28 -7.66 -2.08 -2.99
N TYR A 29 -7.23 -2.66 -1.87
CA TYR A 29 -6.67 -4.01 -1.81
C TYR A 29 -7.71 -5.06 -2.22
N ASP A 30 -8.93 -4.97 -1.67
CA ASP A 30 -10.04 -5.85 -2.01
C ASP A 30 -10.35 -5.85 -3.51
N LYS A 31 -10.40 -4.65 -4.13
CA LYS A 31 -10.65 -4.51 -5.57
C LYS A 31 -9.59 -5.21 -6.42
N TRP A 32 -8.32 -5.07 -6.08
CA TRP A 32 -7.23 -5.47 -6.97
C TRP A 32 -6.65 -6.86 -6.68
N PHE A 33 -6.81 -7.38 -5.46
CA PHE A 33 -6.22 -8.65 -5.04
C PHE A 33 -7.24 -9.72 -4.65
N LEU A 34 -8.45 -9.32 -4.25
CA LEU A 34 -9.48 -10.25 -3.75
C LEU A 34 -10.73 -10.32 -4.61
N LYS A 35 -10.80 -9.51 -5.68
CA LYS A 35 -11.90 -9.50 -6.65
C LYS A 35 -11.39 -9.78 -8.06
N PRO A 36 -12.27 -10.23 -8.96
CA PRO A 36 -11.98 -10.30 -10.39
C PRO A 36 -11.50 -8.95 -10.95
N ILE A 37 -10.32 -8.95 -11.60
CA ILE A 37 -9.75 -7.74 -12.22
C ILE A 37 -9.76 -7.83 -13.76
N PRO A 38 -9.92 -6.69 -14.46
CA PRO A 38 -9.87 -6.65 -15.92
C PRO A 38 -8.46 -6.97 -16.47
N PRO A 39 -8.35 -7.35 -17.76
CA PRO A 39 -9.44 -7.50 -18.72
C PRO A 39 -10.10 -8.90 -18.70
N LYS A 40 -9.45 -9.89 -18.10
CA LYS A 40 -9.89 -11.30 -18.16
C LYS A 40 -10.79 -11.73 -17.00
N GLY A 41 -11.04 -10.85 -16.02
CA GLY A 41 -11.86 -11.18 -14.85
C GLY A 41 -11.22 -12.22 -13.93
N LEU A 42 -9.88 -12.34 -13.94
CA LEU A 42 -9.19 -13.25 -13.03
C LEU A 42 -9.09 -12.62 -11.64
N ASN A 43 -9.29 -13.42 -10.60
CA ASN A 43 -9.06 -13.00 -9.22
C ASN A 43 -7.70 -13.54 -8.75
N LEU A 44 -6.87 -12.69 -8.16
CA LEU A 44 -5.57 -13.08 -7.64
C LEU A 44 -5.70 -13.93 -6.37
N ASN A 45 -6.77 -13.74 -5.59
CA ASN A 45 -7.00 -14.40 -4.29
C ASN A 45 -5.78 -14.31 -3.35
N VAL A 46 -5.12 -13.15 -3.32
CA VAL A 46 -3.97 -12.92 -2.46
C VAL A 46 -4.44 -12.16 -1.22
N PRO A 47 -4.59 -12.82 -0.05
CA PRO A 47 -4.92 -12.12 1.18
C PRO A 47 -3.77 -11.21 1.62
N MET A 48 -4.12 -10.11 2.29
CA MET A 48 -3.16 -9.17 2.81
C MET A 48 -2.21 -9.86 3.79
N SER A 49 -0.90 -9.81 3.50
CA SER A 49 0.12 -10.40 4.35
C SER A 49 0.21 -9.67 5.68
N ASP A 50 0.64 -10.36 6.73
CA ASP A 50 0.86 -9.73 8.04
C ASP A 50 1.92 -8.64 7.98
N ALA A 51 2.89 -8.81 7.07
CA ALA A 51 3.89 -7.80 6.79
C ALA A 51 3.27 -6.48 6.32
N PHE A 52 2.41 -6.55 5.31
CA PHE A 52 1.77 -5.35 4.78
C PHE A 52 0.76 -4.73 5.76
N LYS A 53 0.09 -5.54 6.57
CA LYS A 53 -0.76 -5.04 7.66
C LYS A 53 0.02 -4.18 8.65
N LYS A 54 1.25 -4.58 9.01
CA LYS A 54 2.12 -3.77 9.90
C LYS A 54 2.51 -2.44 9.26
N VAL A 55 2.82 -2.41 7.95
CA VAL A 55 3.08 -1.16 7.22
C VAL A 55 1.86 -0.24 7.22
N ILE A 56 0.65 -0.78 7.00
CA ILE A 56 -0.58 0.03 7.05
C ILE A 56 -0.79 0.63 8.45
N ALA A 57 -0.54 -0.15 9.50
CA ALA A 57 -0.67 0.30 10.87
C ALA A 57 0.40 1.34 11.25
N ASN A 58 1.64 1.12 10.81
CA ASN A 58 2.80 1.96 11.10
C ASN A 58 3.61 2.19 9.81
N PRO A 59 3.22 3.18 8.97
CA PRO A 59 3.89 3.45 7.70
C PRO A 59 5.37 3.79 7.91
N THR A 60 6.23 3.24 7.05
CA THR A 60 7.69 3.34 7.18
C THR A 60 8.36 3.42 5.83
N ASP A 61 9.51 4.10 5.79
CA ASP A 61 10.44 4.13 4.66
C ASP A 61 11.53 3.04 4.77
N SER A 62 11.56 2.29 5.88
CA SER A 62 12.59 1.29 6.14
C SER A 62 12.38 0.03 5.29
N GLY A 63 13.47 -0.46 4.70
CA GLY A 63 13.50 -1.77 4.05
C GLY A 63 13.78 -2.94 5.02
N ASP A 64 14.02 -2.66 6.29
CA ASP A 64 14.30 -3.68 7.32
C ASP A 64 13.03 -4.49 7.64
N PRO A 65 13.03 -5.83 7.40
CA PRO A 65 11.90 -6.69 7.72
C PRO A 65 11.49 -6.68 9.21
N ALA A 66 12.36 -6.26 10.13
CA ALA A 66 12.00 -6.14 11.54
C ALA A 66 11.02 -4.98 11.81
N VAL A 67 10.94 -4.00 10.90
CA VAL A 67 10.08 -2.82 11.04
C VAL A 67 8.65 -3.11 10.54
N TYR A 68 8.47 -4.15 9.72
CA TYR A 68 7.18 -4.55 9.16
C TYR A 68 6.90 -6.04 9.28
#